data_AF-A0A7X8Z4W6-F1
#
_entry.id   AF-A0A7X8Z4W6-F1
#
_cell.length_a   1.000
_cell.length_b   1.000
_cell.length_c   1.000
_cell.angle_alpha   90.00
_cell.angle_beta   90.00
_cell.angle_gamma   90.00
#
_symmetry.space_group_name_H-M   'P 1'
#
loop_
_entity.id
_entity.type
_entity.pdbx_description
1 polymer ?
#
loop_
_entity_poly.entity_id
_entity_poly.type
_entity_poly.pdbx_seq_one_letter_code
_entity_poly.pdbx_strand_id
1 'polypeptide(L)'
;MKKRKKRVRIGYFNQILGEYWSFPPWLGAVEAARKYDVDLISFYGNAILDQEDYKEQGNILYDLAKGGNLDGLIVWKGHFSANLSDEDFLAFCQQY
;
A
#
# COMPACT_ATOMS: atom_id res chain seq x y z
N MET A 1 -4.87 25.59 -24.01
CA MET A 1 -5.16 24.74 -22.82
C MET A 1 -3.99 24.82 -21.85
N LYS A 2 -4.20 25.17 -20.58
CA LYS A 2 -3.10 25.17 -19.58
C LYS A 2 -2.69 23.72 -19.29
N LYS A 3 -1.38 23.43 -19.35
CA LYS A 3 -0.81 22.11 -19.02
C LYS A 3 -1.06 21.86 -17.52
N ARG A 4 -1.88 20.86 -17.19
CA ARG A 4 -2.19 20.49 -15.79
C ARG A 4 -0.89 19.99 -15.13
N LYS A 5 -0.54 20.55 -13.97
CA LYS A 5 0.61 20.11 -13.18
C LYS A 5 0.43 18.61 -12.85
N LYS A 6 1.47 17.80 -13.04
CA LYS A 6 1.44 16.37 -12.66
C LYS A 6 1.19 16.31 -11.15
N ARG A 7 0.09 15.67 -10.74
CA ARG A 7 -0.14 15.35 -9.33
C ARG A 7 0.78 14.22 -8.91
N VAL A 8 1.32 14.35 -7.70
CA VAL A 8 2.09 13.28 -7.07
C VAL A 8 1.14 12.11 -6.81
N ARG A 9 1.57 10.90 -7.16
CA ARG A 9 0.83 9.65 -6.91
C ARG A 9 1.54 8.81 -5.86
N ILE A 10 0.88 8.55 -4.74
CA ILE A 10 1.43 7.74 -3.66
C ILE A 10 0.63 6.44 -3.54
N GLY A 11 1.33 5.31 -3.51
CA GLY A 11 0.75 4.02 -3.17
C GLY A 11 0.64 3.85 -1.64
N TYR A 12 -0.38 3.15 -1.18
CA TYR A 12 -0.54 2.77 0.21
C TYR A 12 -0.85 1.29 0.32
N PHE A 13 0.08 0.51 0.89
CA PHE A 13 -0.07 -0.92 1.13
C PHE A 13 -0.58 -1.15 2.55
N ASN A 14 -1.63 -1.96 2.63
CA ASN A 14 -2.16 -2.48 3.88
C ASN A 14 -2.85 -3.82 3.59
N GLN A 15 -3.00 -4.68 4.58
CA GLN A 15 -3.62 -5.98 4.35
C GLN A 15 -5.14 -5.87 4.13
N ILE A 16 -5.81 -5.01 4.90
CA ILE A 16 -7.27 -4.86 4.95
C ILE A 16 -7.63 -3.46 5.43
N LEU A 17 -8.84 -2.98 5.14
CA LEU A 17 -9.33 -1.68 5.61
C LEU A 17 -10.32 -1.79 6.79
N GLY A 18 -11.03 -2.91 6.90
CA GLY A 18 -12.17 -3.08 7.82
C GLY A 18 -11.82 -3.20 9.31
N GLU A 19 -10.53 -3.27 9.66
CA GLU A 19 -10.10 -3.46 11.04
C GLU A 19 -9.87 -2.13 11.77
N TYR A 20 -10.17 -2.13 13.07
CA TYR A 20 -10.04 -0.94 13.92
C TYR A 20 -8.61 -0.36 13.94
N TRP A 21 -7.60 -1.20 13.73
CA TRP A 21 -6.20 -0.82 13.72
C TRP A 21 -5.68 -0.45 12.33
N SER A 22 -6.33 -0.90 11.26
CA SER A 22 -5.96 -0.57 9.88
C SER A 22 -6.60 0.73 9.40
N PHE A 23 -7.79 1.06 9.91
CA PHE A 23 -8.58 2.21 9.46
C PHE A 23 -7.97 3.57 9.83
N PRO A 24 -7.55 3.85 11.09
CA PRO A 24 -7.04 5.18 11.46
C PRO A 24 -5.78 5.61 10.70
N PRO A 25 -4.75 4.76 10.50
CA PRO A 25 -3.59 5.12 9.70
C PRO A 25 -3.96 5.43 8.24
N TRP A 26 -4.88 4.67 7.65
CA TRP A 26 -5.37 4.94 6.30
C TRP A 26 -6.15 6.26 6.23
N LEU A 27 -7.03 6.54 7.19
CA LEU A 27 -7.81 7.78 7.23
C LEU A 27 -6.87 9.00 7.29
N GLY A 28 -5.84 8.94 8.13
CA GLY A 28 -4.80 9.98 8.18
C GLY A 28 -4.09 10.18 6.84
N ALA A 29 -3.79 9.09 6.12
CA ALA A 29 -3.21 9.17 4.77
C ALA A 29 -4.17 9.81 3.76
N VAL A 30 -5.48 9.50 3.82
CA VAL A 30 -6.51 10.12 2.97
C VAL A 30 -6.64 11.61 3.24
N GLU A 31 -6.68 12.01 4.50
CA GLU A 31 -6.77 13.42 4.90
C GLU A 31 -5.53 14.20 4.45
N ALA A 32 -4.33 13.62 4.62
CA ALA A 32 -3.10 14.20 4.12
C ALA A 32 -3.12 14.32 2.58
N ALA A 33 -3.52 13.27 1.87
CA ALA A 33 -3.59 13.29 0.41
C ALA A 33 -4.51 14.41 -0.11
N ARG A 34 -5.68 14.60 0.53
CA ARG A 34 -6.59 15.72 0.24
C ARG A 34 -5.95 17.08 0.52
N LYS A 35 -5.30 17.23 1.68
CA LYS A 35 -4.64 18.49 2.09
C LYS A 35 -3.53 18.91 1.12
N TYR A 36 -2.80 17.96 0.56
CA TYR A 36 -1.62 18.21 -0.29
C TYR A 36 -1.88 18.03 -1.80
N ASP A 37 -3.13 17.82 -2.24
CA ASP A 37 -3.53 17.55 -3.64
C ASP A 37 -2.74 16.38 -4.28
N VAL A 38 -2.58 15.30 -3.50
CA VAL A 38 -1.91 14.05 -3.89
C VAL A 38 -2.95 13.01 -4.25
N ASP A 39 -2.71 12.24 -5.31
CA ASP A 39 -3.51 11.07 -5.64
C ASP A 39 -3.01 9.90 -4.77
N LEU A 40 -3.84 9.41 -3.84
CA LEU A 40 -3.55 8.24 -3.01
C LEU A 40 -4.20 7.00 -3.62
N ILE A 41 -3.42 5.97 -3.92
CA ILE A 41 -3.90 4.68 -4.43
C ILE A 41 -3.67 3.63 -3.35
N SER A 42 -4.75 3.09 -2.79
CA SER A 42 -4.69 2.08 -1.73
C SER A 42 -4.80 0.68 -2.30
N PHE A 43 -3.93 -0.22 -1.86
CA PHE A 43 -3.89 -1.62 -2.26
C PHE A 43 -4.12 -2.49 -1.02
N TYR A 44 -5.09 -3.39 -1.09
CA TYR A 44 -5.50 -4.26 0.01
C TYR A 44 -5.38 -5.72 -0.42
N GLY A 45 -4.22 -6.32 -0.17
CA GLY A 45 -3.87 -7.65 -0.69
C GLY A 45 -3.65 -8.70 0.39
N ASN A 46 -4.22 -8.55 1.60
CA ASN A 46 -3.94 -9.38 2.78
C ASN A 46 -2.46 -9.29 3.24
N ALA A 47 -2.13 -10.02 4.31
CA ALA A 47 -0.74 -10.17 4.76
C ALA A 47 0.07 -10.94 3.73
N ILE A 48 1.36 -10.63 3.65
CA ILE A 48 2.27 -11.29 2.71
C ILE A 48 2.47 -12.74 3.15
N LEU A 49 2.36 -13.67 2.20
CA LEU A 49 2.48 -15.13 2.42
C LEU A 49 1.52 -15.70 3.49
N ASP A 50 0.36 -15.06 3.68
CA ASP A 50 -0.70 -15.62 4.51
C ASP A 50 -1.43 -16.75 3.78
N GLN A 51 -1.06 -17.99 4.10
CA GLN A 51 -1.61 -19.19 3.45
C GLN A 51 -2.97 -19.61 4.00
N GLU A 52 -3.46 -18.98 5.08
CA GLU A 52 -4.78 -19.28 5.63
C GLU A 52 -5.86 -18.94 4.60
N ASP A 53 -6.76 -19.89 4.33
CA ASP A 53 -7.91 -19.71 3.42
C ASP A 53 -7.55 -19.08 2.06
N TYR A 54 -6.34 -19.34 1.56
CA TYR A 54 -5.81 -18.80 0.29
C TYR A 54 -5.66 -17.27 0.25
N LYS A 55 -5.52 -16.60 1.40
CA LYS A 55 -5.41 -15.13 1.50
C LYS A 55 -4.23 -14.56 0.71
N GLU A 56 -3.12 -15.30 0.59
CA GLU A 56 -1.92 -14.90 -0.16
C GLU A 56 -2.21 -14.61 -1.64
N GLN A 57 -3.27 -15.17 -2.22
CA GLN A 57 -3.69 -14.84 -3.60
C GLN A 57 -4.00 -13.35 -3.76
N GLY A 58 -4.45 -12.69 -2.69
CA GLY A 58 -4.67 -11.25 -2.66
C GLY A 58 -3.38 -10.44 -2.85
N ASN A 59 -2.20 -11.01 -2.58
CA ASN A 59 -0.92 -10.31 -2.71
C ASN A 59 -0.66 -9.84 -4.16
N ILE A 60 -1.31 -10.46 -5.16
CA ILE A 60 -1.27 -10.00 -6.57
C ILE A 60 -1.73 -8.56 -6.74
N LEU A 61 -2.56 -8.05 -5.83
CA LEU A 61 -3.01 -6.66 -5.87
C LEU A 61 -1.87 -5.66 -5.62
N TYR A 62 -0.80 -6.07 -4.94
CA TYR A 62 0.38 -5.23 -4.75
C TYR A 62 1.16 -5.07 -6.05
N ASP A 63 1.14 -6.06 -6.95
CA ASP A 63 1.81 -5.97 -8.25
C ASP A 63 1.24 -4.86 -9.14
N LEU A 64 0.02 -4.36 -8.88
CA LEU A 64 -0.54 -3.19 -9.55
C LEU A 64 0.27 -1.89 -9.28
N ALA A 65 1.10 -1.87 -8.23
CA ALA A 65 2.04 -0.79 -7.98
C ALA A 65 3.31 -0.91 -8.84
N LYS A 66 3.63 -2.09 -9.38
CA LYS A 66 4.75 -2.31 -10.31
C LYS A 66 4.37 -1.72 -11.67
N GLY A 67 5.09 -0.69 -12.10
CA GLY A 67 4.79 0.00 -13.36
C GLY A 67 5.23 1.47 -13.44
N GLY A 68 5.93 1.97 -12.42
CA GLY A 68 6.55 3.31 -12.46
C GLY A 68 5.56 4.48 -12.49
N ASN A 69 4.28 4.22 -12.18
CA ASN A 69 3.23 5.24 -12.19
C ASN A 69 3.04 5.94 -10.83
N LEU A 70 3.68 5.42 -9.78
CA LEU A 70 3.74 5.99 -8.45
C LEU A 70 5.04 6.78 -8.28
N ASP A 71 4.96 7.89 -7.56
CA ASP A 71 6.10 8.71 -7.17
C ASP A 71 6.62 8.34 -5.76
N GLY A 72 5.92 7.46 -5.04
CA GLY A 72 6.32 6.91 -3.75
C GLY A 72 5.34 5.87 -3.20
N LEU A 73 5.77 5.13 -2.19
CA LEU A 73 5.00 4.05 -1.56
C LEU A 73 5.05 4.18 -0.03
N ILE A 74 3.89 4.03 0.61
CA ILE A 74 3.75 3.87 2.06
C ILE A 74 3.37 2.41 2.32
N VAL A 75 4.15 1.71 3.12
CA VAL A 75 3.85 0.33 3.53
C VAL A 75 3.54 0.31 5.02
N TRP A 76 2.29 0.01 5.37
CA TRP A 76 1.87 -0.12 6.77
C TRP A 76 2.26 -1.50 7.31
N LYS A 77 3.48 -1.61 7.86
CA LYS A 77 4.14 -2.89 8.19
C LYS A 77 3.29 -3.83 9.07
N GLY A 78 2.69 -3.32 10.15
CA GLY A 78 1.78 -4.02 11.08
C GLY A 78 1.64 -5.54 10.95
N HIS A 79 0.41 -6.02 10.76
CA HIS A 79 0.12 -7.43 10.47
C HIS A 79 0.46 -7.78 9.00
N PHE A 80 0.58 -6.77 8.13
CA PHE A 80 0.94 -6.93 6.72
C PHE A 80 2.20 -7.81 6.52
N SER A 81 3.20 -7.70 7.40
CA SER A 81 4.44 -8.48 7.34
C SER A 81 4.53 -9.57 8.43
N ALA A 82 3.42 -10.02 9.01
CA ALA A 82 3.43 -10.94 10.16
C ALA A 82 4.14 -12.28 9.88
N ASN A 83 4.13 -12.72 8.62
CA ASN A 83 4.76 -13.99 8.19
C ASN A 83 6.17 -13.80 7.59
N LEU A 84 6.73 -12.59 7.66
CA LEU A 84 8.04 -12.27 7.07
C LEU A 84 9.08 -11.99 8.15
N SER A 85 10.33 -12.36 7.86
CA SER A 85 11.47 -11.78 8.56
C SER A 85 11.65 -10.31 8.17
N ASP A 86 12.45 -9.56 8.95
CA ASP A 86 12.79 -8.18 8.58
C ASP A 86 13.55 -8.12 7.25
N GLU A 87 14.41 -9.10 6.97
CA GLU A 87 15.16 -9.23 5.72
C GLU A 87 14.22 -9.49 4.54
N ASP A 88 13.27 -10.41 4.69
CA ASP A 88 12.27 -10.71 3.65
C ASP A 88 11.33 -9.51 3.42
N PHE A 89 10.96 -8.79 4.48
CA PHE A 89 10.15 -7.58 4.36
C PHE A 89 10.89 -6.47 3.60
N LEU A 90 12.19 -6.30 3.85
CA LEU A 90 13.02 -5.36 3.08
C LEU A 90 13.15 -5.80 1.62
N ALA A 91 13.38 -7.10 1.38
CA ALA A 91 13.44 -7.67 0.04
C ALA A 91 12.10 -7.49 -0.71
N PHE A 92 10.96 -7.64 -0.03
CA PHE A 92 9.65 -7.33 -0.57
C PHE A 92 9.52 -5.87 -0.97
N CYS A 93 9.90 -4.93 -0.09
CA CYS A 93 9.83 -3.50 -0.37
C CYS A 93 10.71 -3.09 -1.57
N GLN A 94 11.85 -3.74 -1.79
CA GLN A 94 12.76 -3.46 -2.90
C GLN A 94 12.21 -3.84 -4.29
N GLN A 95 11.08 -4.55 -4.35
CA GLN A 95 10.42 -4.90 -5.61
C GLN A 95 9.61 -3.75 -6.23
N TYR A 96 9.49 -2.61 -5.52
CA TYR A 96 8.64 -1.46 -5.87
C TYR A 96 9.45 -0.15 -5.89
#